data_AF-A0A2H5FIM0-F1
#
_entry.id   AF-A0A2H5FIM0-F1
#
_cell.length_a   1.000
_cell.length_b   1.000
_cell.length_c   1.000
_cell.angle_alpha   90.00
_cell.angle_beta   90.00
_cell.angle_gamma   90.00
#
_symmetry.space_group_name_H-M   'P 1'
#
loop_
_entity.id
_entity.type
_entity.pdbx_description
1 polymer ?
#
loop_
_entity_poly.entity_id
_entity_poly.type
_entity_poly.pdbx_seq_one_letter_code
_entity_poly.pdbx_strand_id
1 'polypeptide(L)'
;MPHLALMSPEDVIRVVKPKIDDLHRITAMNTQIIVDTTYEINIGLKELLKSGRIKELRYEEELKQNREELILRQKALNELEQQFQRINQLQEEAQSETICLVIENNISREELKKLIVLTKIKIDASEDKNEKLFLCTLLQTAISCKNQQDEQRVLDTQKIPMLRGEKRYASYLLEELMNFELNPSKSLATDSYLTKMDNVSLSNSNPHEESPIALDALKSQIDSISIGFKEFFNRICNTINKEPFFDLPESSTGSKVQDFKERLKLIKTETEQKQTYLNPR
;
A
#
# COMPACT_ATOMS: atom_id res chain seq x y z
N MET A 1 -9.93 25.95 6.89
CA MET A 1 -10.01 25.70 5.44
C MET A 1 -8.65 25.44 4.79
N PRO A 2 -8.54 24.43 3.90
CA PRO A 2 -7.34 24.20 3.11
C PRO A 2 -7.00 25.39 2.20
N HIS A 3 -5.72 25.70 2.01
CA HIS A 3 -5.29 26.85 1.19
C HIS A 3 -3.90 26.62 0.58
N LEU A 4 -3.49 27.53 -0.32
CA LEU A 4 -2.16 27.49 -0.92
C LEU A 4 -1.19 28.38 -0.13
N ALA A 5 0.02 27.88 0.09
CA ALA A 5 1.10 28.63 0.73
C ALA A 5 2.44 28.37 0.04
N LEU A 6 3.44 29.17 0.39
CA LEU A 6 4.82 28.96 -0.04
C LEU A 6 5.57 28.10 1.00
N MET A 7 6.46 27.27 0.50
CA MET A 7 7.30 26.38 1.28
C MET A 7 8.75 26.59 0.86
N SER A 8 9.66 26.67 1.84
CA SER A 8 11.09 26.78 1.58
C SER A 8 11.65 25.44 1.08
N PRO A 9 12.79 25.46 0.37
CA PRO A 9 13.51 24.25 -0.03
C PRO A 9 13.71 23.24 1.11
N GLU A 10 14.11 23.71 2.28
CA GLU A 10 14.41 22.89 3.46
C GLU A 10 13.15 22.22 4.01
N ASP A 11 12.02 22.92 3.98
CA ASP A 11 10.74 22.38 4.40
C ASP A 11 10.20 21.33 3.42
N VAL A 12 10.43 21.50 2.11
CA VAL A 12 10.11 20.45 1.12
C VAL A 12 10.89 19.18 1.44
N ILE A 13 12.20 19.30 1.67
CA ILE A 13 13.06 18.16 2.01
C ILE A 13 12.57 17.49 3.30
N ARG A 14 12.21 18.28 4.33
CA ARG A 14 11.72 17.76 5.61
C ARG A 14 10.43 16.95 5.47
N VAL A 15 9.50 17.41 4.62
CA VAL A 15 8.21 16.73 4.37
C VAL A 15 8.38 15.48 3.51
N VAL A 16 9.30 15.53 2.54
CA VAL A 16 9.47 14.46 1.54
C VAL A 16 10.38 13.33 2.04
N LYS A 17 11.40 13.64 2.85
CA LYS A 17 12.39 12.64 3.30
C LYS A 17 11.79 11.42 4.01
N PRO A 18 10.88 11.56 5.00
CA PRO A 18 10.25 10.39 5.62
C PRO A 18 9.46 9.53 4.62
N LYS A 19 8.85 10.19 3.61
CA LYS A 19 8.08 9.49 2.57
C LYS A 19 8.99 8.66 1.66
N ILE A 20 10.18 9.15 1.34
CA ILE A 20 11.18 8.40 0.56
C ILE A 20 11.59 7.12 1.29
N ASP A 21 11.90 7.22 2.59
CA ASP A 21 12.34 6.08 3.38
C ASP A 21 11.24 5.00 3.46
N ASP A 22 9.99 5.43 3.68
CA ASP A 22 8.84 4.53 3.65
C ASP A 22 8.62 3.90 2.26
N LEU A 23 8.72 4.68 1.19
CA LEU A 23 8.59 4.16 -0.17
C LEU A 23 9.68 3.14 -0.51
N HIS A 24 10.93 3.35 -0.06
CA HIS A 24 12.00 2.38 -0.26
C HIS A 24 11.71 1.07 0.48
N ARG A 25 11.22 1.15 1.72
CA ARG A 25 10.82 -0.04 2.49
C ARG A 25 9.70 -0.81 1.79
N ILE A 26 8.66 -0.11 1.35
CA ILE A 26 7.51 -0.71 0.67
C ILE A 26 7.96 -1.34 -0.66
N THR A 27 8.82 -0.67 -1.41
CA THR A 27 9.34 -1.17 -2.69
C THR A 27 10.14 -2.45 -2.49
N ALA A 28 11.07 -2.49 -1.54
CA ALA A 28 11.86 -3.68 -1.25
C ALA A 28 10.97 -4.88 -0.89
N MET A 29 9.96 -4.65 -0.04
CA MET A 29 9.00 -5.69 0.33
C MET A 29 8.18 -6.16 -0.87
N ASN A 30 7.67 -5.23 -1.69
CA ASN A 30 6.87 -5.55 -2.87
C ASN A 30 7.70 -6.33 -3.92
N THR A 31 8.96 -5.96 -4.12
CA THR A 31 9.90 -6.69 -4.98
C THR A 31 10.12 -8.11 -4.47
N GLN A 32 10.30 -8.31 -3.16
CA GLN A 32 10.45 -9.66 -2.60
C GLN A 32 9.20 -10.51 -2.84
N ILE A 33 8.00 -9.96 -2.64
CA ILE A 33 6.74 -10.66 -2.92
C ILE A 33 6.67 -11.06 -4.39
N ILE A 34 7.01 -10.15 -5.32
CA ILE A 34 7.04 -10.46 -6.77
C ILE A 34 7.97 -11.63 -7.06
N VAL A 35 9.18 -11.64 -6.47
CA VAL A 35 10.16 -12.72 -6.66
C VAL A 35 9.61 -14.04 -6.14
N ASP A 36 9.07 -14.05 -4.92
CA ASP A 36 8.55 -15.27 -4.27
C ASP A 36 7.33 -15.81 -5.04
N THR A 37 6.37 -14.96 -5.39
CA THR A 37 5.19 -15.35 -6.18
C THR A 37 5.59 -15.86 -7.57
N THR A 38 6.59 -15.24 -8.19
CA THR A 38 7.14 -15.71 -9.47
C THR A 38 7.78 -17.09 -9.34
N TYR A 39 8.51 -17.34 -8.25
CA TYR A 39 9.07 -18.65 -7.96
C TYR A 39 8.00 -19.71 -7.76
N GLU A 40 6.95 -19.42 -6.96
CA GLU A 40 5.86 -20.35 -6.70
C GLU A 40 5.11 -20.75 -7.99
N ILE A 41 4.80 -19.77 -8.85
CA ILE A 41 4.16 -20.01 -10.16
C ILE A 41 5.02 -20.92 -11.05
N ASN A 42 6.33 -20.66 -11.09
CA ASN A 42 7.20 -21.27 -12.09
C ASN A 42 7.74 -22.62 -11.66
N ILE A 43 8.03 -22.79 -10.37
CA ILE A 43 8.78 -23.90 -9.79
C ILE A 43 8.00 -24.50 -8.61
N GLY A 44 7.75 -23.73 -7.55
CA GLY A 44 7.28 -24.24 -6.26
C GLY A 44 6.01 -25.10 -6.35
N LEU A 45 4.94 -24.57 -6.94
CA LEU A 45 3.67 -25.28 -7.11
C LEU A 45 3.82 -26.56 -7.95
N LYS A 46 4.65 -26.52 -9.01
CA LYS A 46 4.87 -27.69 -9.87
C LYS A 46 5.62 -28.80 -9.14
N GLU A 47 6.59 -28.46 -8.30
CA GLU A 47 7.31 -29.44 -7.48
C GLU A 47 6.40 -30.07 -6.42
N LEU A 48 5.54 -29.27 -5.80
CA LEU A 48 4.55 -29.76 -4.83
C LEU A 48 3.55 -30.72 -5.47
N LEU A 49 3.09 -30.41 -6.69
CA LEU A 49 2.21 -31.30 -7.45
C LEU A 49 2.92 -32.60 -7.83
N LYS A 50 4.13 -32.52 -8.41
CA LYS A 50 4.93 -33.69 -8.80
C LYS A 50 5.26 -34.61 -7.64
N SER A 51 5.52 -34.04 -6.45
CA SER A 51 5.80 -34.80 -5.23
C SER A 51 4.55 -35.34 -4.53
N GLY A 52 3.35 -35.08 -5.07
CA GLY A 52 2.08 -35.53 -4.50
C GLY A 52 1.69 -34.82 -3.19
N ARG A 53 2.37 -33.73 -2.84
CA ARG A 53 2.09 -32.95 -1.62
C ARG A 53 0.85 -32.08 -1.74
N ILE A 54 0.47 -31.73 -2.96
CA ILE A 54 -0.80 -31.08 -3.29
C ILE A 54 -1.52 -31.86 -4.38
N LYS A 55 -2.85 -31.75 -4.42
CA LYS A 55 -3.70 -32.32 -5.48
C LYS A 55 -3.83 -31.33 -6.64
N GLU A 56 -4.15 -31.84 -7.82
CA GLU A 56 -4.35 -31.04 -9.05
C GLU A 56 -5.26 -29.83 -8.83
N LEU A 57 -6.44 -30.04 -8.23
CA LEU A 57 -7.41 -28.97 -7.99
C LEU A 57 -6.82 -27.82 -7.13
N ARG A 58 -6.04 -28.17 -6.10
CA ARG A 58 -5.38 -27.17 -5.25
C ARG A 58 -4.25 -26.44 -6.01
N TYR A 59 -3.53 -27.15 -6.88
CA TYR A 59 -2.51 -26.56 -7.74
C TYR A 59 -3.12 -25.50 -8.69
N GLU A 60 -4.25 -25.81 -9.33
CA GLU A 60 -4.92 -24.87 -10.24
C GLU A 60 -5.43 -23.62 -9.51
N GLU A 61 -6.02 -23.79 -8.33
CA GLU A 61 -6.51 -22.69 -7.49
C GLU A 61 -5.38 -21.77 -7.03
N GLU A 62 -4.31 -22.33 -6.45
CA GLU A 62 -3.15 -21.55 -5.99
C GLU A 62 -2.40 -20.89 -7.16
N LEU A 63 -2.32 -21.55 -8.32
CA LEU A 63 -1.72 -20.96 -9.52
C LEU A 63 -2.52 -19.75 -10.02
N LYS A 64 -3.84 -19.83 -10.00
CA LYS A 64 -4.72 -18.71 -10.38
C LYS A 64 -4.52 -17.53 -9.41
N GLN A 65 -4.59 -17.79 -8.11
CA GLN A 65 -4.40 -16.76 -7.08
C GLN A 65 -3.04 -16.09 -7.18
N ASN A 66 -1.96 -16.87 -7.34
CA ASN A 66 -0.62 -16.31 -7.46
C ASN A 66 -0.45 -15.44 -8.71
N ARG A 67 -1.11 -15.77 -9.82
CA ARG A 67 -1.10 -14.92 -11.03
C ARG A 67 -1.81 -13.59 -10.80
N GLU A 68 -2.97 -13.61 -10.15
CA GLU A 68 -3.70 -12.40 -9.79
C GLU A 68 -2.87 -11.51 -8.86
N GLU A 69 -2.28 -12.10 -7.81
CA GLU A 69 -1.38 -11.41 -6.88
C GLU A 69 -0.18 -10.80 -7.61
N LEU A 70 0.46 -11.54 -8.51
CA LEU A 70 1.61 -11.04 -9.27
C LEU A 70 1.26 -9.79 -10.10
N ILE A 71 0.10 -9.79 -10.76
CA ILE A 71 -0.40 -8.65 -11.54
C ILE A 71 -0.61 -7.42 -10.63
N LEU A 72 -1.25 -7.63 -9.47
CA LEU A 72 -1.49 -6.56 -8.50
C LEU A 72 -0.17 -5.98 -7.97
N ARG A 73 0.80 -6.84 -7.65
CA ARG A 73 2.11 -6.41 -7.12
C ARG A 73 2.93 -5.67 -8.17
N GLN A 74 2.88 -6.08 -9.43
CA GLN A 74 3.51 -5.37 -10.54
C GLN A 74 2.88 -3.99 -10.76
N LYS A 75 1.55 -3.89 -10.70
CA LYS A 75 0.85 -2.60 -10.77
C LYS A 75 1.27 -1.68 -9.62
N ALA A 76 1.30 -2.20 -8.39
CA ALA A 76 1.75 -1.46 -7.22
C ALA A 76 3.21 -0.98 -7.36
N LEU A 77 4.10 -1.81 -7.94
CA LEU A 77 5.49 -1.42 -8.18
C LEU A 77 5.58 -0.21 -9.14
N ASN A 78 4.80 -0.22 -10.21
CA ASN A 78 4.74 0.90 -11.16
C ASN A 78 4.21 2.19 -10.51
N GLU A 79 3.23 2.08 -9.61
CA GLU A 79 2.71 3.23 -8.86
C GLU A 79 3.75 3.79 -7.87
N LEU A 80 4.51 2.91 -7.20
CA LEU A 80 5.62 3.33 -6.33
C LEU A 80 6.72 4.07 -7.12
N GLU A 81 7.05 3.58 -8.31
CA GLU A 81 8.03 4.23 -9.19
C GLU A 81 7.58 5.64 -9.60
N GLN A 82 6.30 5.82 -9.93
CA GLN A 82 5.75 7.14 -10.23
C GLN A 82 5.84 8.09 -9.02
N GLN A 83 5.60 7.59 -7.81
CA GLN A 83 5.76 8.38 -6.58
C GLN A 83 7.21 8.80 -6.36
N PHE A 84 8.18 7.92 -6.59
CA PHE A 84 9.60 8.28 -6.54
C PHE A 84 9.96 9.35 -7.57
N GLN A 85 9.50 9.20 -8.81
CA GLN A 85 9.75 10.17 -9.86
C GLN A 85 9.22 11.56 -9.48
N ARG A 86 7.98 11.63 -8.98
CA ARG A 86 7.39 12.88 -8.50
C ARG A 86 8.20 13.50 -7.34
N ILE A 87 8.64 12.68 -6.40
CA ILE A 87 9.45 13.14 -5.27
C ILE A 87 10.80 13.70 -5.74
N ASN A 88 11.48 13.02 -6.65
CA ASN A 88 12.75 13.49 -7.20
C ASN A 88 12.56 14.83 -7.92
N GLN A 89 11.49 14.95 -8.72
CA GLN A 89 11.13 16.22 -9.37
C GLN A 89 10.84 17.34 -8.35
N LEU A 90 10.14 17.03 -7.25
CA LEU A 90 9.91 18.01 -6.19
C LEU A 90 11.23 18.49 -5.57
N GLN A 91 12.20 17.59 -5.36
CA GLN A 91 13.51 17.97 -4.84
C GLN A 91 14.33 18.79 -5.83
N GLU A 92 14.23 18.51 -7.13
CA GLU A 92 14.86 19.29 -8.19
C GLU A 92 14.25 20.70 -8.32
N GLU A 93 12.91 20.82 -8.28
CA GLU A 93 12.20 22.10 -8.36
C GLU A 93 12.30 22.93 -7.07
N ALA A 94 12.54 22.28 -5.92
CA ALA A 94 12.65 22.92 -4.62
C ALA A 94 13.91 23.78 -4.43
N GLN A 95 14.72 24.04 -5.47
CA GLN A 95 15.81 25.03 -5.40
C GLN A 95 15.32 26.48 -5.16
N SER A 96 14.00 26.70 -5.24
CA SER A 96 13.33 27.98 -4.98
C SER A 96 12.06 27.77 -4.13
N GLU A 97 11.26 28.82 -3.92
CA GLU A 97 9.97 28.69 -3.22
C GLU A 97 9.05 27.71 -3.95
N THR A 98 8.60 26.68 -3.24
CA THR A 98 7.68 25.66 -3.74
C THR A 98 6.28 25.96 -3.24
N ILE A 99 5.28 25.89 -4.12
CA ILE A 99 3.89 26.07 -3.72
C ILE A 99 3.43 24.77 -3.06
N CYS A 100 2.74 24.88 -1.94
CA CYS A 100 2.16 23.74 -1.23
C CYS A 100 0.68 23.96 -0.92
N LEU A 101 -0.07 22.87 -0.80
CA LEU A 101 -1.41 22.88 -0.23
C LEU A 101 -1.30 22.59 1.27
N VAL A 102 -1.94 23.43 2.07
CA VAL A 102 -1.93 23.36 3.53
C VAL A 102 -3.28 22.86 4.04
N ILE A 103 -3.25 21.82 4.88
CA ILE A 103 -4.38 21.39 5.72
C ILE A 103 -4.04 21.80 7.15
N GLU A 104 -4.76 22.78 7.67
CA GLU A 104 -4.49 23.32 8.99
C GLU A 104 -4.87 22.38 10.13
N ASN A 105 -4.14 22.48 11.24
CA ASN A 105 -4.41 21.70 12.46
C ASN A 105 -5.80 21.91 13.06
N ASN A 106 -6.42 23.06 12.78
CA ASN A 106 -7.75 23.43 13.25
C ASN A 106 -8.86 23.17 12.22
N ILE A 107 -8.59 22.44 11.13
CA ILE A 107 -9.61 22.10 10.13
C ILE A 107 -10.78 21.38 10.78
N SER A 108 -12.00 21.77 10.46
CA SER A 108 -13.19 21.10 10.98
C SER A 108 -13.39 19.73 10.34
N ARG A 109 -14.05 18.82 11.06
CA ARG A 109 -14.40 17.48 10.56
C ARG A 109 -15.19 17.55 9.25
N GLU A 110 -16.10 18.52 9.13
CA GLU A 110 -16.93 18.71 7.95
C GLU A 110 -16.14 19.24 6.75
N GLU A 111 -15.26 20.24 6.94
CA GLU A 111 -14.36 20.70 5.87
C GLU A 111 -13.46 19.55 5.36
N LEU A 112 -12.97 18.72 6.28
CA LEU A 112 -12.11 17.59 5.94
C LEU A 112 -12.87 16.48 5.19
N LYS A 113 -14.10 16.17 5.60
CA LYS A 113 -14.99 15.25 4.86
C LYS A 113 -15.25 15.76 3.44
N LYS A 114 -15.60 17.04 3.28
CA LYS A 114 -15.83 17.67 1.97
C LYS A 114 -14.58 17.57 1.08
N LEU A 115 -13.40 17.89 1.63
CA LEU A 115 -12.14 17.79 0.91
C LEU A 115 -11.90 16.35 0.41
N ILE A 116 -12.11 15.35 1.25
CA ILE A 116 -11.92 13.94 0.87
C ILE A 116 -12.89 13.55 -0.25
N VAL A 117 -14.17 13.88 -0.12
CA VAL A 117 -15.21 13.53 -1.12
C VAL A 117 -14.90 14.17 -2.47
N LEU A 118 -14.61 15.49 -2.49
CA LEU A 118 -14.27 16.20 -3.72
C LEU A 118 -13.00 15.64 -4.37
N THR A 119 -11.98 15.34 -3.56
CA THR A 119 -10.73 14.77 -4.07
C THR A 119 -10.97 13.40 -4.73
N LYS A 120 -11.81 12.54 -4.15
CA LYS A 120 -12.19 11.24 -4.76
C LYS A 120 -12.89 11.42 -6.10
N ILE A 121 -13.89 12.30 -6.16
CA ILE A 121 -14.63 12.59 -7.40
C ILE A 121 -13.68 13.07 -8.50
N LYS A 122 -12.70 13.92 -8.16
CA LYS A 122 -11.71 14.42 -9.12
C LYS A 122 -10.74 13.33 -9.59
N ILE A 123 -10.31 12.42 -8.70
CA ILE A 123 -9.48 11.27 -9.09
C ILE A 123 -10.23 10.38 -10.09
N ASP A 124 -11.50 10.10 -9.82
CA ASP A 124 -12.33 9.23 -10.66
C ASP A 124 -12.61 9.87 -12.03
N ALA A 125 -12.80 11.18 -12.08
CA ALA A 125 -13.12 11.93 -13.29
C ALA A 125 -11.91 12.32 -14.15
N SER A 126 -10.70 12.37 -13.57
CA SER A 126 -9.50 12.78 -14.31
C SER A 126 -8.99 11.66 -15.23
N GLU A 127 -8.41 12.01 -16.37
CA GLU A 127 -7.59 11.12 -17.20
C GLU A 127 -6.09 11.47 -17.10
N ASP A 128 -5.76 12.61 -16.50
CA ASP A 128 -4.40 13.11 -16.36
C ASP A 128 -3.68 12.36 -15.22
N LYS A 129 -2.65 11.59 -15.58
CA LYS A 129 -1.88 10.79 -14.62
C LYS A 129 -1.21 11.65 -13.55
N ASN A 130 -0.73 12.85 -13.90
CA ASN A 130 -0.05 13.72 -12.94
C ASN A 130 -1.06 14.35 -11.97
N GLU A 131 -2.25 14.71 -12.46
CA GLU A 131 -3.35 15.15 -11.61
C GLU A 131 -3.74 14.06 -10.62
N LYS A 132 -3.95 12.82 -11.10
CA LYS A 132 -4.26 11.68 -10.21
C LYS A 132 -3.19 11.47 -9.15
N LEU A 133 -1.92 11.53 -9.53
CA LEU A 133 -0.81 11.30 -8.60
C LEU A 133 -0.80 12.33 -7.46
N PHE A 134 -0.99 13.61 -7.81
CA PHE A 134 -1.11 14.69 -6.83
C PHE A 134 -2.35 14.52 -5.94
N LEU A 135 -3.53 14.31 -6.55
CA LEU A 135 -4.79 14.17 -5.81
C LEU A 135 -4.80 12.93 -4.91
N CYS A 136 -4.18 11.82 -5.30
CA CYS A 136 -4.00 10.65 -4.44
C CYS A 136 -3.14 10.99 -3.22
N THR A 137 -2.07 11.78 -3.38
CA THR A 137 -1.23 12.24 -2.26
C THR A 137 -2.05 13.12 -1.30
N LEU A 138 -2.88 14.01 -1.84
CA LEU A 138 -3.79 14.85 -1.07
C LEU A 138 -4.83 14.02 -0.33
N LEU A 139 -5.46 13.05 -1.01
CA LEU A 139 -6.47 12.16 -0.45
C LEU A 139 -5.91 11.37 0.74
N GLN A 140 -4.72 10.77 0.59
CA GLN A 140 -4.05 10.04 1.66
C GLN A 140 -3.77 10.94 2.88
N THR A 141 -3.28 12.15 2.63
CA THR A 141 -3.01 13.12 3.70
C THR A 141 -4.30 13.52 4.42
N ALA A 142 -5.37 13.81 3.67
CA ALA A 142 -6.67 14.18 4.24
C ALA A 142 -7.32 13.04 5.05
N ILE A 143 -7.25 11.80 4.54
CA ILE A 143 -7.71 10.61 5.28
C ILE A 143 -6.90 10.43 6.57
N SER A 144 -5.58 10.63 6.51
CA SER A 144 -4.72 10.56 7.70
C SER A 144 -5.14 11.59 8.75
N CYS A 145 -5.38 12.84 8.35
CA CYS A 145 -5.90 13.87 9.25
C CYS A 145 -7.26 13.47 9.86
N LYS A 146 -8.16 12.87 9.07
CA LYS A 146 -9.50 12.46 9.52
C LYS A 146 -9.38 11.37 10.57
N ASN A 147 -8.53 10.37 10.33
CA ASN A 147 -8.31 9.28 11.27
C ASN A 147 -7.69 9.80 12.58
N GLN A 148 -6.77 10.77 12.52
CA GLN A 148 -6.24 11.41 13.73
C GLN A 148 -7.34 12.14 14.52
N GLN A 149 -8.26 12.85 13.85
CA GLN A 149 -9.40 13.48 14.51
C GLN A 149 -10.38 12.47 15.11
N ASP A 150 -10.71 11.40 14.38
CA ASP A 150 -11.61 10.34 14.85
C ASP A 150 -11.02 9.61 16.08
N GLU A 151 -9.69 9.47 16.14
CA GLU A 151 -8.94 8.89 17.27
C GLU A 151 -8.60 9.91 18.37
N GLN A 152 -9.10 11.16 18.30
CA GLN A 152 -8.83 12.24 19.26
C GLN A 152 -7.33 12.53 19.48
N ARG A 153 -6.51 12.28 18.46
CA ARG A 153 -5.09 12.64 18.46
C ARG A 153 -4.91 14.11 18.08
N VAL A 154 -3.83 14.72 18.57
CA VAL A 154 -3.44 16.08 18.18
C VAL A 154 -3.10 16.06 16.69
N LEU A 155 -3.73 16.97 15.93
CA LEU A 155 -3.48 17.16 14.52
C LEU A 155 -2.41 18.24 14.35
N ASP A 156 -1.36 17.94 13.59
CA ASP A 156 -0.38 18.94 13.14
C ASP A 156 -0.78 19.49 11.77
N THR A 157 -0.44 20.75 11.48
CA THR A 157 -0.65 21.33 10.15
C THR A 157 0.12 20.52 9.10
N GLN A 158 -0.60 19.95 8.15
CA GLN A 158 -0.04 19.16 7.07
C GLN A 158 0.21 20.06 5.86
N LYS A 159 1.43 20.00 5.31
CA LYS A 159 1.78 20.70 4.08
C LYS A 159 2.11 19.69 2.99
N ILE A 160 1.50 19.85 1.82
CA ILE A 160 1.66 18.95 0.68
C ILE A 160 2.36 19.74 -0.44
N PRO A 161 3.66 19.51 -0.68
CA PRO A 161 4.38 20.22 -1.73
C PRO A 161 3.87 19.80 -3.11
N MET A 162 3.88 20.75 -4.04
CA MET A 162 3.35 20.61 -5.39
C MET A 162 4.41 20.94 -6.43
N LEU A 163 4.44 20.17 -7.51
CA LEU A 163 5.16 20.55 -8.72
C LEU A 163 4.50 21.79 -9.33
N ARG A 164 5.26 22.59 -10.08
CA ARG A 164 4.72 23.82 -10.69
C ARG A 164 3.47 23.56 -11.55
N GLY A 165 3.43 22.43 -12.26
CA GLY A 165 2.29 22.02 -13.08
C GLY A 165 1.03 21.61 -12.28
N GLU A 166 1.18 21.26 -11.00
CA GLU A 166 0.10 20.76 -10.15
C GLU A 166 -0.73 21.86 -9.50
N LYS A 167 -0.20 23.09 -9.44
CA LYS A 167 -0.89 24.25 -8.87
C LYS A 167 -2.31 24.41 -9.40
N ARG A 168 -2.50 24.19 -10.71
CA ARG A 168 -3.82 24.33 -11.35
C ARG A 168 -4.85 23.37 -10.76
N TYR A 169 -4.47 22.12 -10.49
CA TYR A 169 -5.38 21.11 -9.95
C TYR A 169 -5.81 21.48 -8.53
N ALA A 170 -4.85 21.92 -7.71
CA ALA A 170 -5.12 22.39 -6.35
C ALA A 170 -6.03 23.63 -6.34
N SER A 171 -5.77 24.61 -7.21
CA SER A 171 -6.62 25.80 -7.32
C SER A 171 -8.07 25.46 -7.67
N TYR A 172 -8.30 24.60 -8.67
CA TYR A 172 -9.64 24.17 -9.05
C TYR A 172 -10.36 23.42 -7.93
N LEU A 173 -9.66 22.53 -7.22
CA LEU A 173 -10.23 21.82 -6.09
C LEU A 173 -10.64 22.76 -4.95
N LEU A 174 -9.80 23.75 -4.62
CA LEU A 174 -10.09 24.72 -3.57
C LEU A 174 -11.26 25.64 -3.92
N GLU A 175 -11.36 26.05 -5.19
CA GLU A 175 -12.51 26.82 -5.69
C GLU A 175 -13.80 26.01 -5.59
N GLU A 176 -13.79 24.73 -5.97
CA GLU A 176 -14.96 23.85 -5.80
C GLU A 176 -15.29 23.58 -4.34
N LEU A 177 -14.29 23.49 -3.45
CA LEU A 177 -14.51 23.32 -2.02
C LEU A 177 -15.21 24.55 -1.41
N MET A 178 -14.81 25.77 -1.81
CA MET A 178 -15.51 26.99 -1.40
C MET A 178 -16.95 27.03 -1.95
N ASN A 179 -17.13 26.63 -3.21
CA ASN A 179 -18.44 26.63 -3.87
C ASN A 179 -19.35 25.45 -3.44
N PHE A 180 -18.81 24.45 -2.74
CA PHE A 180 -19.56 23.30 -2.22
C PHE A 180 -20.68 23.74 -1.26
N GLU A 181 -20.50 24.89 -0.60
CA GLU A 181 -21.47 25.46 0.33
C GLU A 181 -22.62 26.20 -0.38
N LEU A 182 -22.45 26.53 -1.66
CA LEU A 182 -23.34 27.42 -2.40
C LEU A 182 -24.31 26.71 -3.35
N ASN A 183 -24.10 25.42 -3.68
CA ASN A 183 -24.95 24.66 -4.61
C ASN A 183 -25.10 23.17 -4.24
N PRO A 184 -26.06 22.82 -3.35
CA PRO A 184 -26.36 21.44 -2.98
C PRO A 184 -27.09 20.63 -4.08
N SER A 185 -27.25 21.15 -5.30
CA SER A 185 -28.07 20.55 -6.37
C SER A 185 -27.28 19.74 -7.42
N LYS A 186 -25.95 19.69 -7.36
CA LYS A 186 -25.12 18.77 -8.17
C LYS A 186 -24.91 17.39 -7.49
N SER A 187 -25.78 17.05 -6.52
CA SER A 187 -25.43 16.21 -5.37
C SER A 187 -25.57 14.69 -5.52
N LEU A 188 -25.97 14.16 -6.68
CA LEU A 188 -26.22 12.71 -6.80
C LEU A 188 -24.96 11.84 -6.62
N ALA A 189 -23.79 12.30 -7.08
CA ALA A 189 -22.53 11.58 -6.87
C ALA A 189 -21.95 11.83 -5.47
N THR A 190 -22.05 13.06 -4.96
CA THR A 190 -21.54 13.46 -3.64
C THR A 190 -22.32 12.80 -2.50
N ASP A 191 -23.65 12.68 -2.62
CA ASP A 191 -24.50 12.07 -1.59
C ASP A 191 -24.19 10.58 -1.42
N SER A 192 -23.90 9.86 -2.51
CA SER A 192 -23.44 8.47 -2.48
C SER A 192 -22.10 8.32 -1.74
N TYR A 193 -21.12 9.20 -2.00
CA TYR A 193 -19.83 9.16 -1.30
C TYR A 193 -19.94 9.61 0.17
N LEU A 194 -20.80 10.57 0.49
CA LEU A 194 -21.10 11.03 1.86
C LEU A 194 -21.78 9.91 2.68
N THR A 195 -22.81 9.26 2.13
CA THR A 195 -23.47 8.12 2.81
C THR A 195 -22.56 6.92 2.96
N LYS A 196 -21.70 6.61 1.97
CA LYS A 196 -20.68 5.55 2.11
C LYS A 196 -19.68 5.87 3.23
N MET A 197 -19.26 7.13 3.40
CA MET A 197 -18.35 7.56 4.47
C MET A 197 -18.95 7.39 5.88
N ASP A 198 -20.23 7.72 6.05
CA ASP A 198 -20.90 7.59 7.35
C ASP A 198 -21.22 6.13 7.70
N ASN A 199 -21.41 5.26 6.69
CA ASN A 199 -21.66 3.82 6.87
C ASN A 199 -20.41 2.96 7.09
N VAL A 200 -19.19 3.48 6.87
CA VAL A 200 -17.93 2.74 7.14
C VAL A 200 -17.75 2.41 8.63
N SER A 201 -18.54 3.00 9.53
CA SER A 201 -18.55 2.62 10.95
C SER A 201 -19.34 1.34 11.24
N LEU A 202 -20.20 0.87 10.32
CA LEU A 202 -21.15 -0.22 10.58
C LEU A 202 -21.57 -0.91 9.25
N SER A 203 -20.81 -1.90 8.75
CA SER A 203 -21.27 -3.10 8.01
C SER A 203 -20.31 -3.62 6.92
N ASN A 204 -20.40 -4.92 6.70
CA ASN A 204 -19.48 -5.80 5.98
C ASN A 204 -19.33 -5.55 4.46
N SER A 205 -18.13 -5.89 4.00
CA SER A 205 -17.67 -6.24 2.64
C SER A 205 -18.71 -6.36 1.52
N ASN A 206 -18.46 -5.66 0.41
CA ASN A 206 -18.87 -6.08 -0.93
C ASN A 206 -17.69 -5.97 -1.91
N PRO A 207 -17.42 -6.98 -2.77
CA PRO A 207 -16.20 -7.08 -3.56
C PRO A 207 -16.48 -6.74 -5.03
N HIS A 208 -16.54 -5.45 -5.39
CA HIS A 208 -16.37 -4.96 -6.77
C HIS A 208 -16.59 -3.45 -6.83
N GLU A 209 -15.63 -2.69 -6.32
CA GLU A 209 -15.40 -1.32 -6.78
C GLU A 209 -13.89 -1.20 -6.94
N GLU A 210 -13.44 -0.95 -8.17
CA GLU A 210 -12.04 -0.66 -8.48
C GLU A 210 -11.65 0.64 -7.77
N SER A 211 -11.24 0.49 -6.51
CA SER A 211 -10.88 1.56 -5.59
C SER A 211 -9.48 2.07 -5.93
N PRO A 212 -9.28 3.39 -6.11
CA PRO A 212 -7.95 4.00 -6.20
C PRO A 212 -7.36 4.10 -4.79
N ILE A 213 -7.13 2.96 -4.15
CA ILE A 213 -6.46 2.86 -2.85
C ILE A 213 -5.56 1.62 -2.87
N ALA A 214 -4.58 1.58 -3.78
CA ALA A 214 -3.62 0.49 -3.83
C ALA A 214 -2.64 0.51 -2.64
N LEU A 215 -2.46 1.65 -1.95
CA LEU A 215 -1.50 1.77 -0.83
C LEU A 215 -2.09 1.37 0.54
N ASP A 216 -3.31 1.81 0.88
CA ASP A 216 -4.00 1.32 2.09
C ASP A 216 -4.57 -0.08 1.87
N ALA A 217 -4.91 -0.48 0.64
CA ALA A 217 -5.13 -1.89 0.32
C ALA A 217 -3.84 -2.69 0.47
N LEU A 218 -2.65 -2.15 0.15
CA LEU A 218 -1.38 -2.83 0.44
C LEU A 218 -1.17 -3.02 1.95
N LYS A 219 -1.48 -1.98 2.74
CA LYS A 219 -1.34 -1.99 4.21
C LYS A 219 -2.36 -2.92 4.88
N SER A 220 -3.60 -2.93 4.40
CA SER A 220 -4.67 -3.83 4.83
C SER A 220 -4.49 -5.27 4.30
N GLN A 221 -3.89 -5.45 3.12
CA GLN A 221 -3.55 -6.77 2.59
C GLN A 221 -2.35 -7.41 3.29
N ILE A 222 -1.51 -6.63 3.96
CA ILE A 222 -0.50 -7.16 4.90
C ILE A 222 -1.20 -7.82 6.11
N ASP A 223 -2.41 -7.38 6.47
CA ASP A 223 -3.23 -8.06 7.48
C ASP A 223 -4.06 -9.22 6.86
N SER A 224 -4.41 -9.13 5.57
CA SER A 224 -5.12 -10.17 4.81
C SER A 224 -4.23 -11.22 4.15
N ILE A 225 -2.94 -11.28 4.52
CA ILE A 225 -2.00 -12.30 4.07
C ILE A 225 -2.59 -13.69 4.30
N SER A 226 -2.51 -14.56 3.28
CA SER A 226 -3.06 -15.92 3.36
C SER A 226 -2.48 -16.69 4.55
N ILE A 227 -3.28 -17.57 5.15
CA ILE A 227 -2.82 -18.43 6.26
C ILE A 227 -1.54 -19.20 5.84
N GLY A 228 -1.44 -19.60 4.57
CA GLY A 228 -0.25 -20.26 4.03
C GLY A 228 1.01 -19.40 4.06
N PHE A 229 0.91 -18.11 3.75
CA PHE A 229 2.05 -17.19 3.82
C PHE A 229 2.40 -16.81 5.27
N LYS A 230 1.39 -16.65 6.15
CA LYS A 230 1.62 -16.47 7.61
C LYS A 230 2.33 -17.70 8.22
N GLU A 231 1.94 -18.92 7.83
CA GLU A 231 2.61 -20.16 8.21
C GLU A 231 4.05 -20.25 7.66
N PHE A 232 4.28 -19.81 6.43
CA PHE A 232 5.61 -19.79 5.80
C PHE A 232 6.56 -18.80 6.48
N PHE A 233 6.11 -17.58 6.76
CA PHE A 233 6.94 -16.55 7.38
C PHE A 233 7.28 -16.87 8.85
N ASN A 234 6.31 -17.39 9.61
CA ASN A 234 6.55 -17.88 10.97
C ASN A 234 7.51 -19.09 11.01
N ARG A 235 7.49 -19.95 9.98
CA ARG A 235 8.48 -21.02 9.83
C ARG A 235 9.90 -20.48 9.62
N ILE A 236 10.05 -19.38 8.88
CA ILE A 236 11.34 -18.71 8.70
C ILE A 236 11.80 -18.08 10.03
N CYS A 237 10.93 -17.35 10.74
CA CYS A 237 11.27 -16.76 12.05
C CYS A 237 11.74 -17.81 13.07
N ASN A 238 11.02 -18.93 13.18
CA ASN A 238 11.40 -20.05 14.04
C ASN A 238 12.74 -20.69 13.63
N THR A 239 13.12 -20.62 12.35
CA THR A 239 14.39 -21.17 11.84
C THR A 239 15.59 -20.28 12.22
N ILE A 240 15.37 -19.00 12.47
CA ILE A 240 16.39 -18.03 12.88
C ILE A 240 16.31 -17.63 14.37
N ASN A 241 15.62 -18.42 15.19
CA ASN A 241 15.37 -18.17 16.63
C ASN A 241 14.79 -16.77 16.92
N LYS A 242 13.92 -16.27 16.04
CA LYS A 242 13.12 -15.07 16.29
C LYS A 242 11.68 -15.47 16.58
N GLU A 243 11.02 -14.71 17.44
CA GLU A 243 9.61 -14.93 17.74
C GLU A 243 8.77 -14.85 16.44
N PRO A 244 7.73 -15.69 16.33
CA PRO A 244 6.83 -15.67 15.18
C PRO A 244 6.21 -14.29 15.04
N PHE A 245 6.13 -13.82 13.80
CA PHE A 245 5.66 -12.46 13.50
C PHE A 245 4.13 -12.37 13.41
N PHE A 246 3.46 -13.50 13.13
CA PHE A 246 2.01 -13.57 13.00
C PHE A 246 1.41 -14.54 14.03
N ASP A 247 0.30 -14.18 14.66
CA ASP A 247 -0.45 -15.11 15.50
C ASP A 247 -1.30 -16.06 14.64
N LEU A 248 -1.16 -17.37 14.86
CA LEU A 248 -1.87 -18.43 14.14
C LEU A 248 -2.80 -19.21 15.10
N PRO A 249 -3.98 -19.67 14.65
CA PRO A 249 -4.87 -20.48 15.48
C PRO A 249 -4.21 -21.83 15.85
N GLU A 250 -4.42 -22.24 17.11
CA GLU A 250 -3.73 -23.37 17.79
C GLU A 250 -3.90 -24.75 17.11
N SER A 251 -4.78 -24.88 16.11
CA SER A 251 -5.00 -26.15 15.38
C SER A 251 -3.92 -26.50 14.35
N SER A 252 -2.93 -25.63 14.10
CA SER A 252 -1.94 -25.77 13.02
C SER A 252 -0.57 -26.33 13.45
N THR A 253 -0.29 -26.40 14.75
CA THR A 253 1.08 -26.56 15.29
C THR A 253 1.50 -27.99 15.64
N GLY A 254 0.58 -28.96 15.67
CA GLY A 254 0.83 -30.24 16.36
C GLY A 254 1.72 -31.29 15.68
N SER A 255 1.70 -31.46 14.35
CA SER A 255 2.40 -32.61 13.71
C SER A 255 3.43 -32.26 12.63
N LYS A 256 3.47 -31.01 12.15
CA LYS A 256 4.32 -30.60 11.01
C LYS A 256 5.75 -30.18 11.38
N VAL A 257 6.04 -29.97 12.68
CA VAL A 257 7.36 -29.51 13.17
C VAL A 257 8.40 -30.63 13.18
N GLN A 258 7.97 -31.87 13.40
CA GLN A 258 8.85 -33.06 13.39
C GLN A 258 9.33 -33.39 11.98
N ASP A 259 8.44 -33.28 10.99
CA ASP A 259 8.70 -33.56 9.58
C ASP A 259 9.70 -32.56 8.94
N PHE A 260 9.78 -31.34 9.46
CA PHE A 260 10.72 -30.30 8.97
C PHE A 260 12.12 -30.45 9.55
N LYS A 261 12.26 -30.87 10.83
CA LYS A 261 13.57 -31.17 11.44
C LYS A 261 14.26 -32.34 10.74
N GLU A 262 13.50 -33.35 10.31
CA GLU A 262 14.04 -34.46 9.52
C GLU A 262 14.44 -34.01 8.11
N ARG A 263 13.67 -33.13 7.46
CA ARG A 263 14.04 -32.53 6.16
C ARG A 263 15.27 -31.64 6.21
N LEU A 264 15.47 -30.88 7.29
CA LEU A 264 16.69 -30.09 7.49
C LEU A 264 17.92 -30.96 7.73
N LYS A 265 17.78 -32.12 8.42
CA LYS A 265 18.85 -33.12 8.52
C LYS A 265 19.22 -33.69 7.15
N LEU A 266 18.22 -34.02 6.33
CA LEU A 266 18.42 -34.54 4.97
C LEU A 266 19.15 -33.55 4.05
N ILE A 267 18.76 -32.27 4.07
CA ILE A 267 19.39 -31.20 3.28
C ILE A 267 20.85 -30.98 3.70
N LYS A 268 21.16 -31.09 5.00
CA LYS A 268 22.53 -30.98 5.50
C LYS A 268 23.42 -32.15 5.04
N THR A 269 22.92 -33.39 5.07
CA THR A 269 23.65 -34.54 4.53
C THR A 269 23.87 -34.48 3.02
N GLU A 270 22.92 -33.94 2.24
CA GLU A 270 23.08 -33.77 0.79
C GLU A 270 24.07 -32.66 0.41
N THR A 271 24.15 -31.58 1.20
CA THR A 271 25.12 -30.50 0.97
C THR A 271 26.55 -30.90 1.35
N GLU A 272 26.73 -31.70 2.40
CA GLU A 272 28.03 -32.27 2.78
C GLU A 272 28.51 -33.34 1.78
N GLN A 273 27.61 -34.17 1.25
CA GLN A 273 27.95 -35.12 0.17
C GLN A 273 28.36 -34.39 -1.12
N LYS A 274 27.62 -33.35 -1.54
CA LYS A 274 27.97 -32.57 -2.75
C LYS A 274 29.31 -31.83 -2.63
N GLN A 275 29.71 -31.37 -1.45
CA GLN A 275 31.04 -30.79 -1.24
C GLN A 275 32.16 -31.84 -1.31
N THR A 276 31.90 -33.07 -0.89
CA THR A 276 32.89 -34.17 -0.95
C THR A 276 33.16 -34.62 -2.41
N TYR A 277 32.17 -34.47 -3.31
CA TYR A 277 32.33 -34.77 -4.75
C TYR A 277 32.93 -33.62 -5.57
N LEU A 278 33.03 -32.41 -5.03
CA LEU A 278 33.60 -31.24 -5.70
C LEU A 278 35.09 -31.04 -5.42
N ASN A 279 35.72 -31.91 -4.62
CA ASN A 279 37.17 -31.93 -4.41
C ASN A 279 37.76 -33.34 -4.42
N PRO A 280 37.88 -34.01 -5.58
CA PRO A 280 38.79 -35.12 -5.72
C PRO A 280 40.19 -34.58 -6.08
N ARG A 281 41.01 -34.38 -5.04
CA ARG A 281 42.48 -34.15 -5.06
C ARG A 281 43.04 -33.03 -5.95
#